data_AF-A0AAV2FW58-F1
#
_entry.id   AF-A0AAV2FW58-F1
#
_cell.length_a   1.000
_cell.length_b   1.000
_cell.length_c   1.000
_cell.angle_alpha   90.00
_cell.angle_beta   90.00
_cell.angle_gamma   90.00
#
_symmetry.space_group_name_H-M   'P 1'
#
loop_
_entity.id
_entity.type
_entity.pdbx_description
1 polymer ?
#
loop_
_entity_poly.entity_id
_entity_poly.type
_entity_poly.pdbx_seq_one_letter_code
_entity_poly.pdbx_strand_id
1 'polypeptide(L)' 'MHAPTILQWKHVKHLLRYLKGTISLDLCLAPAVSNNLIAFVDSDCAGDPDHRTSTMAFLIYDGNLIS' A
#
# COMPACT_ATOMS: atom_id res chain seq x y z
N MET A 1 5.43 -16.54 -17.88
CA MET A 1 4.36 -16.30 -16.88
C MET A 1 4.88 -16.78 -15.53
N HIS A 2 5.07 -15.91 -14.55
CA HIS A 2 5.57 -16.32 -13.22
C HIS A 2 4.51 -17.18 -12.53
N ALA A 3 4.89 -18.42 -12.20
CA ALA A 3 4.04 -19.34 -11.44
C ALA A 3 4.11 -18.94 -9.96
N PRO A 4 2.99 -18.57 -9.31
CA PRO A 4 3.04 -18.14 -7.93
C PRO A 4 3.46 -19.29 -7.02
N THR A 5 4.44 -19.04 -6.16
CA THR A 5 4.95 -20.01 -5.20
C THR A 5 3.93 -20.27 -4.08
N ILE A 6 4.08 -21.39 -3.37
CA ILE A 6 3.26 -21.72 -2.20
C ILE A 6 3.31 -20.59 -1.15
N LEU A 7 4.45 -19.91 -1.01
CA LEU A 7 4.61 -18.77 -0.11
C LEU A 7 3.73 -17.58 -0.52
N GLN A 8 3.74 -17.23 -1.80
CA GLN A 8 2.87 -16.16 -2.33
C GLN A 8 1.39 -16.48 -2.09
N TRP A 9 0.98 -17.73 -2.30
CA TRP A 9 -0.39 -18.17 -2.01
C TRP A 9 -0.74 -18.12 -0.51
N LYS A 10 0.21 -18.36 0.39
CA LYS A 10 -0.02 -18.21 1.84
C LYS A 10 -0.32 -16.76 2.19
N HIS A 11 0.44 -15.81 1.65
CA HIS A 11 0.21 -14.38 1.88
C HIS A 11 -1.16 -13.92 1.35
N VAL A 12 -1.53 -14.32 0.13
CA VAL A 12 -2.84 -14.00 -0.45
C VAL A 12 -3.98 -14.56 0.42
N LYS A 13 -3.89 -15.81 0.85
CA LYS A 13 -4.92 -16.40 1.73
C LYS A 13 -5.02 -15.69 3.07
N HIS A 14 -3.90 -15.26 3.64
CA HIS A 14 -3.90 -14.52 4.89
C HIS A 14 -4.63 -13.18 4.73
N LEU A 15 -4.30 -12.41 3.68
CA LEU A 15 -4.97 -11.15 3.37
C LEU A 15 -6.48 -11.34 3.18
N LEU A 16 -6.89 -12.33 2.38
CA LEU A 16 -8.32 -12.58 2.13
C LEU A 16 -9.08 -12.99 3.40
N ARG A 17 -8.45 -13.76 4.30
CA ARG A 17 -9.05 -14.12 5.59
C ARG A 17 -9.18 -12.91 6.51
N TYR A 18 -8.17 -12.04 6.53
CA TYR A 18 -8.21 -10.80 7.27
C TYR A 18 -9.37 -9.93 6.78
N LEU A 19 -9.44 -9.64 5.47
CA LEU A 19 -10.53 -8.84 4.87
C LEU A 19 -11.92 -9.45 5.15
N LYS A 20 -12.05 -10.77 5.09
CA LYS A 20 -13.32 -11.45 5.42
C LYS A 20 -13.68 -11.30 6.91
N GLY A 21 -12.69 -11.40 7.80
CA GLY A 21 -12.89 -11.25 9.24
C GLY A 21 -13.14 -9.81 9.70
N THR A 22 -12.77 -8.83 8.87
CA THR A 22 -12.93 -7.41 9.15
C THR A 22 -14.02 -6.76 8.32
N ILE A 23 -14.96 -7.52 7.73
CA ILE A 23 -16.01 -6.96 6.85
C ILE A 23 -16.95 -5.98 7.57
N SER A 24 -17.08 -6.11 8.89
CA SER A 24 -17.86 -5.21 9.75
C SER A 24 -17.05 -4.05 10.32
N LEU A 25 -15.76 -3.95 10.00
CA LEU A 25 -14.90 -2.87 10.44
C LEU A 25 -14.79 -1.84 9.31
N ASP A 26 -14.95 -0.57 9.67
CA ASP A 26 -14.72 0.52 8.74
C ASP A 26 -13.22 0.86 8.67
N LEU A 27 -12.78 1.23 7.47
CA LEU A 27 -11.45 1.82 7.30
C LEU A 27 -11.50 3.27 7.80
N CYS A 28 -11.05 3.50 9.04
CA CYS A 28 -10.98 4.85 9.59
C CYS A 28 -9.76 5.60 9.01
N LEU A 29 -10.01 6.40 7.98
CA LEU A 29 -9.06 7.37 7.46
C LEU A 29 -9.35 8.73 8.14
N ALA A 30 -8.76 8.95 9.32
CA ALA A 30 -8.85 10.23 10.00
C ALA A 30 -7.70 11.16 9.57
N PRO A 31 -7.92 12.48 9.51
CA PRO A 31 -6.83 13.44 9.38
C PRO A 31 -5.78 13.21 10.48
N ALA A 32 -4.51 13.34 10.12
CA ALA A 32 -3.44 13.27 11.10
C ALA A 32 -3.65 14.39 12.14
N VAL A 33 -3.66 14.03 13.42
CA VAL A 33 -3.81 14.99 14.53
C VAL A 33 -2.57 15.89 14.69
N SER A 34 -1.45 15.51 14.07
CA SER A 34 -0.19 16.25 14.08
C SER A 34 0.17 16.76 12.69
N ASN A 35 0.76 17.96 12.63
CA ASN A 35 1.42 18.56 11.44
C ASN A 35 2.72 17.82 11.04
N ASN A 36 2.73 16.50 11.10
CA ASN A 36 3.87 15.72 10.65
C ASN A 36 3.81 15.60 9.13
N LEU A 37 4.90 16.01 8.46
CA LEU A 37 5.08 15.79 7.04
C LEU A 37 5.27 14.29 6.79
N ILE A 38 4.25 13.64 6.23
CA ILE A 38 4.32 12.23 5.85
C ILE A 38 4.44 12.16 4.34
N ALA A 39 5.60 11.70 3.86
CA ALA A 39 5.81 11.40 2.46
C ALA A 39 5.58 9.90 2.23
N PHE A 40 4.68 9.56 1.31
CA PHE A 40 4.50 8.19 0.82
C PHE A 40 5.19 8.07 -0.53
N VAL A 41 5.90 6.97 -0.74
CA VAL A 41 6.55 6.63 -2.00
C VAL A 41 5.93 5.33 -2.48
N ASP A 42 5.37 5.35 -3.69
CA ASP A 42 4.97 4.11 -4.35
C ASP A 42 6.22 3.38 -4.83
N SER A 43 6.33 2.10 -4.51
CA SER A 43 7.38 1.24 -5.02
C SER A 43 6.74 0.26 -5.98
N ASP A 44 6.64 0.66 -7.25
CA ASP A 44 6.28 -0.21 -8.37
C ASP A 44 7.46 -1.13 -8.71
N CYS A 45 7.93 -1.92 -7.73
CA CYS A 45 9.03 -2.87 -7.86
C CYS A 45 8.72 -4.08 -8.77
N ALA A 46 7.93 -3.88 -9.82
CA ALA A 46 7.68 -4.81 -10.90
C ALA A 46 7.64 -4.12 -12.29
N GLY A 47 7.82 -2.80 -12.38
CA GLY A 47 7.73 -2.04 -13.64
C GLY A 47 8.94 -2.21 -14.57
N ASP A 48 10.12 -2.47 -14.02
CA ASP A 48 11.36 -2.56 -14.81
C ASP A 48 12.33 -3.61 -14.24
N PRO A 49 12.40 -4.83 -14.83
CA PRO A 49 13.33 -5.86 -14.40
C PRO A 49 14.79 -5.61 -14.82
N ASP A 50 15.04 -4.74 -15.81
CA ASP A 50 16.37 -4.54 -16.40
C ASP A 50 17.05 -3.26 -15.94
N HIS A 51 16.30 -2.19 -15.67
CA HIS A 51 16.82 -0.99 -15.02
C HIS A 51 16.06 -0.81 -13.70
N ARG A 52 16.76 -0.98 -12.57
CA ARG A 52 16.24 -0.75 -11.22
C ARG A 52 15.94 0.74 -10.94
N THR A 53 15.37 1.44 -11.91
CA THR A 53 14.97 2.83 -11.84
C THR A 53 13.53 2.87 -11.36
N SER A 54 13.36 2.97 -10.04
CA SER A 54 12.06 3.31 -9.46
C SER A 54 11.65 4.69 -9.97
N THR A 55 10.46 4.79 -10.58
CA THR A 55 9.87 6.09 -10.87
C THR A 55 9.36 6.65 -9.56
N MET A 56 10.23 7.31 -8.79
CA MET A 56 9.86 7.89 -7.50
C MET A 56 9.04 9.16 -7.72
N ALA A 57 7.72 9.03 -7.64
CA ALA A 57 6.83 10.16 -7.44
C ALA A 57 6.72 10.44 -5.94
N PHE A 58 7.03 11.67 -5.52
CA PHE A 58 6.84 12.11 -4.15
C PHE A 58 5.52 12.88 -4.05
N LEU A 59 4.62 12.42 -3.17
CA LEU A 59 3.45 13.18 -2.77
C LEU A 59 3.71 13.76 -1.38
N ILE A 60 3.92 15.07 -1.33
CA ILE A 60 4.09 15.82 -0.09
C ILE A 60 2.73 16.34 0.32
N TYR A 61 2.25 15.93 1.49
CA TYR A 61 0.91 16.23 1.98
C TYR A 61 0.96 16.96 3.33
N ASP A 62 0.30 18.11 3.39
CA ASP A 62 0.11 18.92 4.60
C ASP A 62 -1.35 18.82 5.07
N GLY A 63 -1.63 17.73 5.81
CA GLY A 63 -2.65 17.70 6.86
C GLY A 63 -4.14 17.64 6.52
N ASN A 64 -4.64 18.04 5.34
CA ASN A 64 -6.10 18.00 5.08
C ASN A 64 -6.54 17.31 3.77
N LEU A 65 -7.21 16.13 3.89
CA LEU A 65 -7.59 15.21 2.80
C LEU A 65 -9.10 15.28 2.50
N ILE A 66 -9.80 16.26 3.08
CA ILE A 66 -11.24 16.44 2.93
C ILE A 66 -11.49 17.89 2.50
N SER A 67 -11.95 18.05 1.25
CA SER A 67 -12.67 19.22 0.75
C SER A 67 -14.00 18.77 0.16
#